data_AF-A0A2V7MCF1-F1
#
_entry.id   AF-A0A2V7MCF1-F1
#
_cell.length_a   1.000
_cell.length_b   1.000
_cell.length_c   1.000
_cell.angle_alpha   90.00
_cell.angle_beta   90.00
_cell.angle_gamma   90.00
#
_symmetry.space_group_name_H-M   'P 1'
#
loop_
_entity.id
_entity.type
_entity.pdbx_description
1 polymer ?
#
loop_
_entity_poly.entity_id
_entity_poly.type
_entity_poly.pdbx_seq_one_letter_code
_entity_poly.pdbx_strand_id
1 'polypeptide(L)'
;MVRRTTWILATVFLATGPPASAQWLDPDRCITCPDKVQHFVAGVGLDLLARGPWVARPFRDHAWKRVAITAVVAASWEMLEALDARRQGKAGQPGYGFGPLDLVTTVAGAAAVEAIQGVGRRLTKRRARGVH
;
A
#
# COMPACT_ATOMS: atom_id res chain seq x y z
N MET A 1 -37.24 36.79 1.83
CA MET A 1 -36.41 36.15 2.88
C MET A 1 -36.13 34.66 2.68
N VAL A 2 -36.54 34.01 1.57
CA VAL A 2 -36.37 32.56 1.37
C VAL A 2 -34.98 32.15 0.85
N ARG A 3 -34.26 33.11 0.22
CA ARG A 3 -32.98 32.83 -0.47
C ARG A 3 -31.79 32.60 0.46
N ARG A 4 -31.79 33.18 1.67
CA ARG A 4 -30.65 33.05 2.63
C ARG A 4 -30.62 31.69 3.31
N THR A 5 -31.78 31.11 3.59
CA THR A 5 -31.92 29.85 4.33
C THR A 5 -31.43 28.64 3.53
N THR A 6 -31.58 28.69 2.20
CA THR A 6 -31.15 27.61 1.28
C THR A 6 -29.62 27.49 1.21
N TRP A 7 -28.90 28.60 1.23
CA TRP A 7 -27.43 28.58 1.22
C TRP A 7 -26.84 28.03 2.51
N ILE A 8 -27.42 28.36 3.67
CA ILE A 8 -26.97 27.88 4.98
C ILE A 8 -27.16 26.36 5.10
N LEU A 9 -28.29 25.83 4.62
CA LEU A 9 -28.52 24.37 4.63
C LEU A 9 -27.54 23.63 3.71
N ALA A 10 -27.21 24.19 2.55
CA ALA A 10 -26.24 23.59 1.62
C ALA A 10 -24.80 23.59 2.19
N THR A 11 -24.35 24.66 2.86
CA THR A 11 -23.05 24.69 3.52
C THR A 11 -22.98 23.78 4.74
N VAL A 12 -24.07 23.67 5.52
CA VAL A 12 -24.13 22.72 6.64
C VAL A 12 -24.07 21.28 6.12
N PHE A 13 -24.82 20.93 5.06
CA PHE A 13 -24.77 19.58 4.47
C PHE A 13 -23.38 19.21 3.90
N LEU A 14 -22.67 20.17 3.30
CA LEU A 14 -21.31 19.98 2.79
C LEU A 14 -20.26 19.90 3.91
N ALA A 15 -20.53 20.47 5.09
CA ALA A 15 -19.60 20.50 6.22
C ALA A 15 -19.81 19.37 7.24
N THR A 16 -20.97 18.70 7.24
CA THR A 16 -21.29 17.63 8.21
C THR A 16 -21.05 16.22 7.70
N GLY A 17 -20.77 16.04 6.40
CA GLY A 17 -20.35 14.75 5.86
C GLY A 17 -18.86 14.51 6.09
N PRO A 18 -18.41 13.28 6.43
CA PRO A 18 -17.00 12.95 6.31
C PRO A 18 -16.54 13.26 4.88
N PRO A 19 -15.31 13.77 4.69
CA PRO A 19 -14.83 14.15 3.36
C PRO A 19 -15.01 12.96 2.41
N ALA A 20 -15.40 13.21 1.17
CA ALA A 20 -15.71 12.13 0.22
C ALA A 20 -14.59 11.08 0.13
N SER A 21 -13.33 11.47 0.31
CA SER A 21 -12.17 10.57 0.40
C SER A 21 -12.26 9.58 1.58
N ALA A 22 -12.75 9.99 2.75
CA ALA A 22 -12.94 9.11 3.90
C ALA A 22 -14.03 8.04 3.66
N GLN A 23 -14.86 8.20 2.63
CA GLN A 23 -15.83 7.16 2.21
C GLN A 23 -15.19 6.09 1.32
N TRP A 24 -13.96 6.30 0.85
CA TRP A 24 -13.23 5.36 0.00
C TRP A 24 -12.11 4.64 0.72
N LEU A 25 -11.62 5.20 1.83
CA LEU A 25 -10.53 4.61 2.60
C LEU A 25 -11.07 3.50 3.49
N ASP A 26 -10.33 2.40 3.57
CA ASP A 26 -10.52 1.42 4.63
C ASP A 26 -9.99 2.03 5.96
N PRO A 27 -10.85 2.20 6.98
CA PRO A 27 -10.45 2.72 8.27
C PRO A 27 -9.78 1.68 9.18
N ASP A 28 -9.54 0.45 8.72
CA ASP A 28 -8.90 -0.59 9.52
C ASP A 28 -7.54 -0.16 10.08
N ARG A 29 -7.29 -0.60 11.32
CA ARG A 29 -6.08 -0.27 12.10
C ARG A 29 -5.42 -1.50 12.69
N CYS A 30 -5.95 -2.70 12.45
CA CYS A 30 -5.40 -3.90 13.05
C CYS A 30 -4.09 -4.30 12.35
N ILE A 31 -2.94 -4.06 12.96
CA ILE A 31 -1.63 -4.34 12.34
C ILE A 31 -1.28 -5.83 12.34
N THR A 32 -1.82 -6.60 13.29
CA THR A 32 -1.49 -8.02 13.51
C THR A 32 -2.57 -8.98 12.99
N CYS A 33 -3.59 -8.46 12.32
CA CYS A 33 -4.66 -9.31 11.79
C CYS A 33 -4.18 -10.12 10.58
N PRO A 34 -4.82 -11.26 10.27
CA PRO A 34 -4.38 -12.17 9.21
C PRO A 34 -4.27 -11.50 7.83
N ASP A 35 -5.13 -10.53 7.52
CA ASP A 35 -5.09 -9.71 6.32
C ASP A 35 -3.77 -8.93 6.20
N LYS A 36 -3.30 -8.28 7.27
CA LYS A 36 -2.00 -7.57 7.25
C LYS A 36 -0.84 -8.51 7.05
N VAL A 37 -0.91 -9.73 7.61
CA VAL A 37 0.09 -10.77 7.34
C VAL A 37 0.09 -11.11 5.85
N GLN A 38 -1.08 -11.25 5.23
CA GLN A 38 -1.19 -11.49 3.79
C GLN A 38 -0.62 -10.33 2.97
N HIS A 39 -0.91 -9.07 3.31
CA HIS A 39 -0.35 -7.90 2.64
C HIS A 39 1.19 -7.87 2.75
N PHE A 40 1.74 -8.16 3.92
CA PHE A 40 3.19 -8.23 4.12
C PHE A 40 3.83 -9.31 3.25
N VAL A 41 3.26 -10.52 3.26
CA VAL A 41 3.72 -11.65 2.45
C VAL A 41 3.57 -11.38 0.96
N ALA A 42 2.49 -10.71 0.53
CA ALA A 42 2.31 -10.26 -0.84
C ALA A 42 3.42 -9.29 -1.25
N GLY A 43 3.81 -8.38 -0.36
CA GLY A 43 4.94 -7.48 -0.55
C GLY A 43 6.27 -8.19 -0.78
N VAL A 44 6.54 -9.21 0.04
CA VAL A 44 7.70 -10.11 -0.12
C VAL A 44 7.66 -10.80 -1.48
N GLY A 45 6.51 -11.39 -1.84
CA GLY A 45 6.32 -12.08 -3.11
C GLY A 45 6.51 -11.16 -4.31
N LEU A 46 5.95 -9.95 -4.29
CA LEU A 46 6.08 -8.96 -5.35
C LEU A 46 7.51 -8.49 -5.54
N ASP A 47 8.28 -8.25 -4.47
CA ASP A 47 9.71 -7.92 -4.60
C ASP A 47 10.50 -9.06 -5.25
N LEU A 48 10.22 -10.31 -4.85
CA LEU A 48 10.86 -11.48 -5.44
C LEU A 48 10.51 -11.62 -6.93
N LEU A 49 9.26 -11.40 -7.30
CA LEU A 49 8.80 -11.39 -8.69
C LEU A 49 9.42 -10.22 -9.48
N ALA A 50 9.62 -9.06 -8.86
CA ALA A 50 10.21 -7.89 -9.52
C ALA A 50 11.69 -8.11 -9.93
N ARG A 51 12.30 -9.23 -9.54
CA ARG A 51 13.65 -9.65 -9.95
C ARG A 51 13.68 -10.51 -11.20
N GLY A 52 12.52 -10.98 -11.65
CA GLY A 52 12.42 -11.92 -12.74
C GLY A 52 12.89 -11.36 -14.09
N PRO A 53 13.18 -12.23 -15.07
CA PRO A 53 13.66 -11.85 -16.39
C PRO A 53 12.69 -10.94 -17.17
N TRP A 54 11.40 -10.93 -16.80
CA TRP A 54 10.34 -10.12 -17.40
C TRP A 54 10.38 -8.63 -17.00
N VAL A 55 11.05 -8.28 -15.90
CA VAL A 55 11.26 -6.87 -15.54
C VAL A 55 12.56 -6.38 -16.19
N ALA A 56 12.49 -5.22 -16.84
CA ALA A 56 13.65 -4.61 -17.49
C ALA A 56 14.82 -4.43 -16.51
N ARG A 57 16.05 -4.80 -16.93
CA ARG A 57 17.28 -4.73 -16.13
C ARG A 57 17.42 -3.44 -15.31
N PRO A 58 17.23 -2.23 -15.89
CA PRO A 58 17.38 -0.98 -15.13
C PRO A 58 16.46 -0.86 -13.91
N PHE A 59 15.34 -1.58 -13.88
CA PHE A 59 14.40 -1.63 -12.77
C PHE A 59 14.69 -2.79 -11.82
N ARG A 60 14.83 -4.02 -12.36
CA ARG A 60 15.04 -5.20 -11.51
C ARG A 60 16.39 -5.25 -10.82
N ASP A 61 17.38 -4.49 -11.25
CA ASP A 61 18.72 -4.49 -10.64
C ASP A 61 18.84 -3.50 -9.46
N HIS A 62 17.88 -2.58 -9.28
CA HIS A 62 17.90 -1.56 -8.23
C HIS A 62 16.83 -1.83 -7.17
N ALA A 63 17.26 -2.01 -5.92
CA ALA A 63 16.37 -2.30 -4.78
C ALA A 63 15.18 -1.32 -4.68
N TRP A 64 15.47 -0.01 -4.70
CA TRP A 64 14.42 1.01 -4.57
C TRP A 64 13.42 0.98 -5.73
N LYS A 65 13.84 0.58 -6.94
CA LYS A 65 12.95 0.46 -8.09
C LYS A 65 12.05 -0.76 -8.01
N ARG A 66 12.54 -1.86 -7.43
CA ARG A 66 11.70 -3.04 -7.15
C ARG A 66 10.63 -2.71 -6.10
N VAL A 67 11.00 -2.03 -5.02
CA VAL A 67 10.04 -1.52 -4.03
C VAL A 67 9.03 -0.55 -4.67
N ALA A 68 9.48 0.31 -5.58
CA ALA A 68 8.57 1.21 -6.32
C ALA A 68 7.60 0.43 -7.23
N ILE A 69 8.05 -0.63 -7.91
CA ILE A 69 7.16 -1.53 -8.68
C ILE A 69 6.12 -2.15 -7.74
N THR A 70 6.54 -2.69 -6.61
CA THR A 70 5.62 -3.24 -5.60
C THR A 70 4.59 -2.20 -5.17
N ALA A 71 5.01 -0.97 -4.86
CA ALA A 71 4.11 0.10 -4.44
C ALA A 71 3.06 0.44 -5.51
N VAL A 72 3.46 0.49 -6.78
CA VAL A 72 2.54 0.76 -7.90
C VAL A 72 1.54 -0.38 -8.07
N VAL A 73 1.99 -1.63 -8.01
CA VAL A 73 1.12 -2.82 -8.11
C VAL A 73 0.13 -2.86 -6.94
N ALA A 74 0.62 -2.67 -5.71
CA ALA A 74 -0.20 -2.66 -4.51
C ALA A 74 -1.24 -1.53 -4.54
N ALA A 75 -0.82 -0.29 -4.86
CA ALA A 75 -1.76 0.82 -4.95
C ALA A 75 -2.83 0.62 -6.05
N SER A 76 -2.48 -0.06 -7.14
CA SER A 76 -3.44 -0.43 -8.17
C SER A 76 -4.45 -1.46 -7.67
N TRP A 77 -4.02 -2.42 -6.85
CA TRP A 77 -4.88 -3.42 -6.24
C TRP A 77 -5.87 -2.79 -5.24
N GLU A 78 -5.38 -1.96 -4.32
CA GLU A 78 -6.21 -1.22 -3.36
C GLU A 78 -7.25 -0.33 -4.05
N MET A 79 -6.92 0.24 -5.22
CA MET A 79 -7.88 1.00 -6.01
C MET A 79 -9.01 0.12 -6.56
N LEU A 80 -8.70 -1.11 -6.98
CA LEU A 80 -9.72 -2.06 -7.42
C LEU A 80 -10.63 -2.49 -6.27
N GLU A 81 -10.06 -2.73 -5.09
CA GLU A 81 -10.82 -3.05 -3.87
C GLU A 81 -11.71 -1.88 -3.44
N ALA A 82 -11.22 -0.64 -3.51
CA ALA A 82 -12.02 0.55 -3.26
C ALA A 82 -13.21 0.67 -4.23
N LEU A 83 -12.98 0.40 -5.52
CA LEU A 83 -14.05 0.41 -6.53
C LEU A 83 -15.09 -0.69 -6.29
N ASP A 84 -14.65 -1.89 -5.92
CA ASP A 84 -15.54 -3.01 -5.62
C ASP A 84 -16.34 -2.78 -4.32
N ALA A 85 -15.68 -2.34 -3.26
CA ALA A 85 -16.31 -1.96 -2.00
C ALA A 85 -17.39 -0.88 -2.22
N ARG A 86 -17.13 0.09 -3.11
CA ARG A 86 -18.14 1.11 -3.47
C ARG A 86 -19.33 0.50 -4.20
N ARG A 87 -19.09 -0.39 -5.17
CA ARG A 87 -20.17 -1.08 -5.90
C ARG A 87 -21.04 -1.91 -4.96
N GLN A 88 -20.44 -2.50 -3.93
CA GLN A 88 -21.14 -3.28 -2.91
C GLN A 88 -21.78 -2.43 -1.80
N GLY A 89 -21.59 -1.10 -1.81
CA GLY A 89 -22.09 -0.21 -0.75
C GLY A 89 -21.39 -0.38 0.60
N LYS A 90 -20.17 -0.93 0.62
CA LYS A 90 -19.37 -1.21 1.82
C LYS A 90 -18.20 -0.27 2.04
N ALA A 91 -17.90 0.60 1.07
CA ALA A 91 -16.76 1.50 1.14
C ALA A 91 -16.77 2.34 2.43
N GLY A 92 -15.62 2.45 3.10
CA GLY A 92 -15.48 3.15 4.38
C GLY A 92 -15.77 2.31 5.61
N GLN A 93 -16.04 1.01 5.45
CA GLN A 93 -16.12 0.05 6.56
C GLN A 93 -14.76 -0.64 6.77
N PRO A 94 -14.40 -1.03 8.00
CA PRO A 94 -13.16 -1.78 8.25
C PRO A 94 -13.07 -3.04 7.36
N GLY A 95 -11.96 -3.19 6.65
CA GLY A 95 -11.74 -4.26 5.65
C GLY A 95 -12.33 -3.97 4.27
N TYR A 96 -12.89 -2.77 4.02
CA TYR A 96 -13.54 -2.41 2.76
C TYR A 96 -13.21 -0.98 2.31
N GLY A 97 -12.38 -0.88 1.27
CA GLY A 97 -11.98 0.38 0.68
C GLY A 97 -10.58 0.30 0.10
N PHE A 98 -9.97 1.44 -0.13
CA PHE A 98 -8.53 1.57 -0.32
C PHE A 98 -7.89 1.53 1.06
N GLY A 99 -7.11 0.51 1.38
CA GLY A 99 -6.39 0.37 2.64
C GLY A 99 -5.02 1.05 2.60
N PRO A 100 -4.84 2.23 3.22
CA PRO A 100 -3.52 2.85 3.29
C PRO A 100 -2.58 2.02 4.15
N LEU A 101 -3.13 1.36 5.20
CA LEU A 101 -2.36 0.47 6.05
C LEU A 101 -1.95 -0.80 5.31
N ASP A 102 -2.84 -1.35 4.48
CA ASP A 102 -2.56 -2.49 3.62
C ASP A 102 -1.45 -2.19 2.61
N LEU A 103 -1.57 -1.07 1.89
CA LEU A 103 -0.52 -0.57 0.99
C LEU A 103 0.83 -0.43 1.69
N VAL A 104 0.86 0.24 2.84
CA VAL A 104 2.09 0.43 3.62
C VAL A 104 2.66 -0.91 4.07
N THR A 105 1.81 -1.84 4.49
CA THR A 105 2.23 -3.18 4.94
C THR A 105 2.82 -3.99 3.79
N THR A 106 2.23 -3.93 2.59
CA THR A 106 2.80 -4.55 1.39
C THR A 106 4.14 -3.92 1.00
N VAL A 107 4.27 -2.60 1.02
CA VAL A 107 5.54 -1.92 0.74
C VAL A 107 6.60 -2.29 1.79
N ALA A 108 6.22 -2.40 3.06
CA ALA A 108 7.12 -2.82 4.14
C ALA A 108 7.64 -4.25 3.93
N GLY A 109 6.79 -5.17 3.46
CA GLY A 109 7.19 -6.53 3.08
C GLY A 109 8.29 -6.54 2.02
N ALA A 110 8.13 -5.77 0.95
CA ALA A 110 9.16 -5.64 -0.08
C ALA A 110 10.46 -5.01 0.45
N ALA A 111 10.35 -3.94 1.23
CA ALA A 111 11.51 -3.28 1.82
C ALA A 111 12.29 -4.20 2.79
N ALA A 112 11.59 -5.09 3.52
CA ALA A 112 12.22 -6.05 4.41
C ALA A 112 13.12 -7.05 3.66
N VAL A 113 12.68 -7.54 2.49
CA VAL A 113 13.49 -8.42 1.64
C VAL A 113 14.79 -7.72 1.22
N GLU A 114 14.69 -6.47 0.77
CA GLU A 114 15.84 -5.67 0.37
C GLU A 114 16.81 -5.40 1.52
N ALA A 115 16.29 -5.11 2.71
CA ALA A 115 17.09 -4.88 3.91
C ALA A 115 17.87 -6.15 4.30
N ILE A 116 17.21 -7.30 4.37
CA ILE A 116 17.83 -8.59 4.71
C ILE A 116 18.94 -8.92 3.72
N GLN A 117 18.68 -8.76 2.42
CA GLN A 117 19.70 -9.01 1.40
C GLN A 117 20.85 -8.01 1.43
N GLY A 118 20.55 -6.73 1.70
CA GLY A 118 21.56 -5.69 1.89
C GLY A 118 22.52 -6.05 3.03
N VAL A 119 21.99 -6.54 4.15
CA VAL A 119 22.79 -7.04 5.27
C VAL A 119 23.61 -8.26 4.85
N GLY A 120 22.98 -9.26 4.21
CA GLY A 120 23.67 -10.46 3.73
C GLY A 120 24.85 -10.14 2.81
N ARG A 121 24.66 -9.24 1.84
CA ARG A 121 25.72 -8.77 0.92
C ARG A 121 26.86 -8.06 1.66
N ARG A 122 26.58 -7.31 2.72
CA ARG A 122 27.62 -6.65 3.53
C ARG A 122 28.42 -7.68 4.32
N LEU A 123 27.76 -8.67 4.91
CA LEU A 123 28.41 -9.73 5.68
C LEU A 123 29.32 -10.60 4.80
N THR A 124 28.85 -11.00 3.62
CA THR A 124 29.67 -11.79 2.67
C THR A 124 30.88 -11.02 2.18
N LYS A 125 30.73 -9.72 1.84
CA LYS A 125 31.85 -8.85 1.46
C LYS A 125 32.88 -8.69 2.58
N ARG A 126 32.44 -8.55 3.84
CA ARG A 126 33.35 -8.46 5.00
C ARG A 126 34.14 -9.74 5.19
N ARG A 127 33.49 -10.91 5.10
CA ARG A 127 34.15 -12.21 5.19
C ARG A 127 35.21 -12.39 4.11
N ALA A 128 34.91 -12.02 2.86
CA ALA A 128 35.87 -12.12 1.76
C ALA A 128 37.12 -11.23 1.95
N ARG A 129 36.99 -10.10 2.66
CA ARG A 129 38.11 -9.19 2.95
C ARG A 129 38.97 -9.59 4.15
N GLY A 130 38.43 -10.35 5.10
CA GLY A 130 39.17 -10.85 6.27
C GLY A 130 39.88 -12.19 6.04
N VAL A 131 39.85 -12.71 4.81
CA VAL A 131 40.56 -13.93 4.38
C VAL A 131 41.82 -13.59 3.57
N HIS A 132 42.15 -12.30 3.46
CA HIS A 132 43.44 -11.77 2.98
C HIS A 132 44.21 -11.17 4.14
#